data_AF-A0A529MEZ7-F1
#
_entry.id   AF-A0A529MEZ7-F1
#
_cell.length_a   1.000
_cell.length_b   1.000
_cell.length_c   1.000
_cell.angle_alpha   90.00
_cell.angle_beta   90.00
_cell.angle_gamma   90.00
#
_symmetry.space_group_name_H-M   'P 1'
#
loop_
_entity.id
_entity.type
_entity.pdbx_description
1 polymer ?
#
loop_
_entity_poly.entity_id
_entity_poly.type
_entity_poly.pdbx_seq_one_letter_code
_entity_poly.pdbx_strand_id
1 'polypeptide(L)'
;IWVTYFSALYLNFCDFARYAPDNAALRKGNIWGLPVNLILFSLVAGVTTIAAYDVYHEVLLHPDQISAKFDSWFLAALAALTFAVATLGINVVANFVSPAFDFSNVFPRQIDFKKGGYIAALIALVLYPFAPWEGSAAHFVGIIGATMGPIFGVMMVDYYLIRKSEVDVPALYREDGEFRFQGGWHVNAFIAAGIGAIFSSILPNFTTLLPSWWGVYGWFFGVAIAGAVYYVLRTMALGAGAKMAKA
;
A
#
# COMPACT_ATOMS: atom_id res chain seq x y z
N ILE A 1 10.56 7.71 -0.63
CA ILE A 1 9.25 8.08 -1.23
C ILE A 1 8.63 6.95 -2.03
N TRP A 2 9.31 6.34 -3.02
CA TRP A 2 8.68 5.28 -3.83
C TRP A 2 8.16 4.08 -3.02
N VAL A 3 8.92 3.59 -2.05
CA VAL A 3 8.51 2.46 -1.19
C VAL A 3 7.30 2.81 -0.31
N THR A 4 7.31 4.00 0.31
CA THR A 4 6.19 4.50 1.12
C THR A 4 4.95 4.73 0.27
N TYR A 5 5.11 5.22 -0.96
CA TYR A 5 4.00 5.47 -1.89
C TYR A 5 3.30 4.17 -2.31
N PHE A 6 4.07 3.11 -2.57
CA PHE A 6 3.53 1.79 -2.92
C PHE A 6 3.14 0.92 -1.72
N SER A 7 3.25 1.42 -0.49
CA SER A 7 2.99 0.62 0.71
C SER A 7 1.57 0.07 0.80
N ALA A 8 0.58 0.85 0.37
CA ALA A 8 -0.81 0.39 0.32
C ALA A 8 -0.98 -0.79 -0.64
N LEU A 9 -0.35 -0.70 -1.81
CA LEU A 9 -0.36 -1.76 -2.81
C LEU A 9 0.33 -3.04 -2.31
N TYR A 10 1.38 -2.94 -1.49
CA TYR A 10 2.03 -4.13 -0.92
C TYR A 10 1.12 -4.89 0.06
N LEU A 11 0.39 -4.16 0.90
CA LEU A 11 -0.53 -4.77 1.87
C LEU A 11 -1.75 -5.40 1.20
N ASN A 12 -2.25 -4.79 0.13
CA ASN A 12 -3.47 -5.23 -0.55
C ASN A 12 -3.21 -6.07 -1.80
N PHE A 13 -1.96 -6.42 -2.11
CA PHE A 13 -1.63 -7.19 -3.30
C PHE A 13 -2.33 -8.56 -3.34
N CYS A 14 -2.69 -9.09 -2.17
CA CYS A 14 -3.45 -10.34 -2.02
C CYS A 14 -4.83 -10.30 -2.69
N ASP A 15 -5.46 -9.13 -2.82
CA ASP A 15 -6.74 -8.95 -3.51
C ASP A 15 -6.67 -9.37 -4.98
N PHE A 16 -5.52 -9.14 -5.62
CA PHE A 16 -5.24 -9.53 -7.00
C PHE A 16 -4.64 -10.93 -7.07
N ALA A 17 -3.69 -11.24 -6.19
CA ALA A 17 -2.95 -12.50 -6.22
C ALA A 17 -3.86 -13.72 -6.06
N ARG A 18 -4.96 -13.61 -5.30
CA ARG A 18 -5.93 -14.71 -5.13
C ARG A 18 -6.67 -15.13 -6.40
N TYR A 19 -6.70 -14.26 -7.42
CA TYR A 19 -7.29 -14.57 -8.73
C TYR A 19 -6.24 -15.09 -9.73
N ALA A 20 -4.96 -15.17 -9.34
CA ALA A 20 -3.94 -15.78 -10.17
C ALA A 20 -4.15 -17.31 -10.22
N PRO A 21 -4.01 -17.94 -11.40
CA PRO A 21 -4.22 -19.38 -11.54
C PRO A 21 -3.14 -20.20 -10.82
N ASP A 22 -1.90 -19.69 -10.78
CA ASP A 22 -0.77 -20.35 -10.15
C ASP A 22 0.34 -19.34 -9.78
N ASN A 23 1.28 -19.80 -8.95
CA ASN A 23 2.42 -19.00 -8.48
C ASN A 23 3.40 -18.61 -9.60
N ALA A 24 3.53 -19.41 -10.66
CA ALA A 24 4.42 -19.11 -11.78
C ALA A 24 3.85 -17.97 -12.64
N ALA A 25 2.53 -17.95 -12.86
CA ALA A 25 1.82 -16.85 -13.51
C ALA A 25 1.96 -15.55 -12.70
N LEU A 26 1.80 -15.61 -11.38
CA LEU A 26 2.03 -14.47 -10.48
C LEU A 26 3.47 -13.95 -10.60
N ARG A 27 4.47 -14.84 -10.52
CA ARG A 27 5.89 -14.47 -10.62
C ARG A 27 6.23 -13.86 -11.97
N LYS A 28 5.74 -14.46 -13.06
CA LYS A 28 5.95 -13.96 -14.42
C LYS A 28 5.30 -12.58 -14.58
N GLY A 29 4.04 -12.43 -14.16
CA GLY A 29 3.32 -11.16 -14.19
C GLY A 29 4.08 -10.05 -13.45
N ASN A 30 4.56 -10.33 -12.24
CA ASN A 30 5.34 -9.37 -11.46
C ASN A 30 6.68 -9.01 -12.12
N ILE A 31 7.40 -9.96 -12.71
CA ILE A 31 8.67 -9.67 -13.40
C ILE A 31 8.42 -8.78 -14.63
N TRP A 32 7.40 -9.07 -15.43
CA TRP A 32 7.09 -8.23 -16.60
C TRP A 32 6.53 -6.86 -16.21
N GLY A 33 5.65 -6.82 -15.21
CA GLY A 33 4.94 -5.61 -14.80
C GLY A 33 5.75 -4.66 -13.91
N LEU A 34 6.69 -5.17 -13.11
CA LEU A 34 7.50 -4.33 -12.22
C LEU A 34 8.85 -3.98 -12.87
N PRO A 35 9.90 -4.83 -12.86
CA PRO A 35 11.21 -4.41 -13.34
C PRO A 35 11.24 -4.10 -14.84
N VAL A 36 10.68 -4.96 -15.69
CA VAL A 36 10.76 -4.77 -17.15
C VAL A 36 9.99 -3.52 -17.57
N ASN A 37 8.73 -3.40 -17.15
CA ASN A 37 7.90 -2.25 -17.48
C ASN A 37 8.45 -0.94 -16.88
N LEU A 38 8.98 -0.94 -15.64
CA LEU A 38 9.58 0.27 -15.05
C LEU A 38 10.84 0.72 -15.81
N ILE A 39 11.68 -0.21 -16.25
CA ILE A 39 12.87 0.11 -17.05
C ILE A 39 12.47 0.69 -18.40
N LEU A 40 11.54 0.05 -19.11
CA LEU A 40 11.02 0.54 -20.39
C LEU A 40 10.36 1.91 -20.25
N PHE A 41 9.52 2.08 -19.23
CA PHE A 41 8.86 3.35 -18.95
C PHE A 41 9.89 4.46 -18.67
N SER A 42 10.91 4.17 -17.85
CA SER A 42 11.98 5.13 -17.54
C SER A 42 12.77 5.51 -18.78
N LEU A 43 13.03 4.56 -19.69
CA LEU A 43 13.71 4.81 -20.95
C LEU A 43 12.87 5.70 -21.87
N VAL A 44 11.58 5.38 -22.06
CA VAL A 44 10.68 6.19 -22.88
C VAL A 44 10.54 7.59 -22.30
N ALA A 45 10.28 7.72 -20.99
CA ALA A 45 10.17 9.02 -20.32
C ALA A 45 11.45 9.85 -20.47
N GLY A 46 12.62 9.22 -20.30
CA GLY A 46 13.92 9.88 -20.47
C GLY A 46 14.15 10.38 -21.90
N VAL A 47 13.94 9.51 -22.90
CA VAL A 47 14.09 9.86 -24.32
C VAL A 47 13.10 10.96 -24.72
N THR A 48 11.84 10.86 -24.30
CA THR A 48 10.82 11.88 -24.60
C THR A 48 11.15 13.22 -23.95
N THR A 49 11.66 13.22 -22.71
CA THR A 49 12.07 14.46 -22.02
C THR A 49 13.25 15.14 -22.73
N ILE A 50 14.26 14.36 -23.14
CA ILE A 50 15.42 14.88 -23.88
C ILE A 50 14.98 15.45 -25.24
N ALA A 51 14.17 14.70 -25.99
CA ALA A 51 13.66 15.16 -27.28
C ALA A 51 12.79 16.42 -27.14
N ALA A 52 11.95 16.50 -26.10
CA ALA A 52 11.15 17.69 -25.84
C ALA A 52 12.03 18.90 -25.49
N TYR A 53 13.12 18.70 -24.75
CA TYR A 53 14.09 19.76 -24.46
C TYR A 53 14.80 20.26 -25.73
N ASP A 54 15.19 19.35 -26.63
CA ASP A 54 15.83 19.72 -27.90
C ASP A 54 14.91 20.53 -28.82
N VAL A 55 13.60 20.27 -28.78
CA VAL A 55 12.59 20.95 -29.60
C VAL A 55 12.09 22.25 -28.97
N TYR A 56 11.78 22.23 -27.67
CA TYR A 56 11.10 23.34 -26.98
C TYR A 56 12.02 24.18 -26.09
N HIS A 57 13.27 23.75 -25.88
CA HIS A 57 14.28 24.41 -25.03
C HIS A 57 13.83 24.67 -23.59
N GLU A 58 12.85 23.91 -23.12
CA GLU A 58 12.30 23.98 -21.78
C GLU A 58 12.31 22.58 -21.15
N VAL A 59 12.60 22.51 -19.85
CA VAL A 59 12.60 21.25 -19.11
C VAL A 59 11.15 20.88 -18.76
N LEU A 60 10.54 20.06 -19.61
CA LEU A 60 9.18 19.54 -19.41
C LEU A 60 9.25 18.15 -18.76
N LEU A 61 8.99 18.09 -17.46
CA LEU A 61 9.06 16.84 -16.69
C LEU A 61 7.74 16.06 -16.70
N HIS A 62 6.63 16.73 -17.02
CA HIS A 62 5.32 16.12 -17.00
C HIS A 62 4.80 15.87 -18.42
N PRO A 63 4.35 14.63 -18.75
CA PRO A 63 3.90 14.29 -20.10
C PRO A 63 2.75 15.15 -20.64
N ASP A 64 1.86 15.63 -19.76
CA ASP A 64 0.75 16.52 -20.11
C ASP A 64 1.25 17.87 -20.64
N GLN A 65 2.33 18.41 -20.06
CA GLN A 65 2.95 19.66 -20.53
C GLN A 65 3.49 19.53 -21.95
N ILE A 66 4.05 18.36 -22.30
CA ILE A 66 4.53 18.08 -23.66
C ILE A 66 3.34 17.99 -24.62
N SER A 67 2.27 17.28 -24.23
CA SER A 67 1.08 17.14 -25.07
C SER A 67 0.32 18.44 -25.30
N ALA A 68 0.38 19.39 -24.34
CA ALA A 68 -0.22 20.71 -24.47
C ALA A 68 0.45 21.57 -25.56
N LYS A 69 1.67 21.22 -25.99
CA LYS A 69 2.40 21.90 -27.08
C LYS A 69 2.16 21.28 -28.46
N PHE A 70 1.24 20.33 -28.59
CA PHE A 70 0.89 19.77 -29.90
C PHE A 70 0.02 20.75 -30.69
N ASP A 71 0.52 21.19 -31.85
CA ASP A 71 -0.23 22.08 -32.75
C ASP A 71 -1.39 21.37 -33.49
N SER A 72 -1.37 20.03 -33.51
CA SER A 72 -2.41 19.22 -34.16
C SER A 72 -3.53 18.88 -33.19
N TRP A 73 -4.76 19.32 -33.52
CA TRP A 73 -5.97 18.99 -32.76
C TRP A 73 -6.14 17.48 -32.55
N PHE A 74 -5.75 16.67 -33.55
CA PHE A 74 -5.87 15.22 -33.49
C PHE A 74 -4.91 14.63 -32.45
N LEU A 75 -3.65 15.10 -32.43
CA LEU A 75 -2.65 14.65 -31.45
C LEU A 75 -3.02 15.08 -30.04
N ALA A 76 -3.53 16.30 -29.87
CA ALA A 76 -4.03 16.79 -28.59
C ALA A 76 -5.22 15.95 -28.08
N ALA A 77 -6.19 15.64 -28.95
CA ALA A 77 -7.34 14.80 -28.60
C ALA A 77 -6.92 13.36 -28.25
N LEU A 78 -6.00 12.79 -29.02
CA LEU A 78 -5.45 11.45 -28.74
C LEU A 78 -4.72 11.43 -27.39
N ALA A 79 -3.87 12.42 -27.11
CA ALA A 79 -3.16 12.53 -25.84
C ALA A 79 -4.14 12.66 -24.66
N ALA A 80 -5.13 13.54 -24.77
CA ALA A 80 -6.16 13.71 -23.75
C ALA A 80 -6.91 12.40 -23.47
N LEU A 81 -7.30 11.66 -24.51
CA LEU A 81 -7.94 10.35 -24.37
C LEU A 81 -6.99 9.34 -23.70
N THR A 82 -5.72 9.29 -24.09
CA THR A 82 -4.72 8.43 -23.46
C THR A 82 -4.56 8.74 -21.97
N PHE A 83 -4.44 10.01 -21.59
CA PHE A 83 -4.34 10.40 -20.18
C PHE A 83 -5.61 10.09 -19.40
N ALA A 84 -6.78 10.31 -19.99
CA ALA A 84 -8.06 9.98 -19.36
C ALA A 84 -8.14 8.46 -19.08
N VAL A 85 -7.86 7.62 -20.08
CA VAL A 85 -7.89 6.16 -19.94
C VAL A 85 -6.83 5.68 -18.94
N ALA A 86 -5.60 6.20 -19.01
CA ALA A 86 -4.52 5.82 -18.10
C ALA A 86 -4.84 6.20 -16.64
N THR A 87 -5.35 7.42 -16.43
CA THR A 87 -5.71 7.93 -15.10
C THR A 87 -6.89 7.16 -14.50
N LEU A 88 -7.90 6.84 -15.31
CA LEU A 88 -9.02 6.00 -14.87
C LEU A 88 -8.54 4.58 -14.57
N GLY A 89 -7.74 3.98 -15.45
CA GLY A 89 -7.23 2.61 -15.29
C GLY A 89 -6.42 2.43 -14.01
N ILE A 90 -5.46 3.32 -13.74
CA ILE A 90 -4.63 3.22 -12.54
C ILE A 90 -5.43 3.46 -11.27
N ASN A 91 -6.40 4.39 -11.27
CA ASN A 91 -7.23 4.64 -10.10
C ASN A 91 -8.17 3.47 -9.78
N VAL A 92 -8.75 2.83 -10.81
CA VAL A 92 -9.60 1.65 -10.61
C VAL A 92 -8.78 0.53 -9.96
N VAL A 93 -7.61 0.21 -10.51
CA VAL A 93 -6.81 -0.90 -9.99
C VAL A 93 -6.19 -0.56 -8.64
N ALA A 94 -5.54 0.60 -8.50
CA ALA A 94 -4.74 0.90 -7.31
C ALA A 94 -5.57 1.40 -6.11
N ASN A 95 -6.66 2.13 -6.36
CA ASN A 95 -7.36 2.88 -5.30
C ASN A 95 -8.83 2.45 -5.11
N PHE A 96 -9.45 1.79 -6.09
CA PHE A 96 -10.88 1.42 -6.00
C PHE A 96 -11.12 -0.03 -5.57
N VAL A 97 -10.31 -0.97 -6.07
CA VAL A 97 -10.54 -2.41 -5.83
C VAL A 97 -10.43 -2.79 -4.36
N SER A 98 -9.38 -2.35 -3.66
CA SER A 98 -9.17 -2.69 -2.25
C SER A 98 -10.27 -2.21 -1.31
N PRO A 99 -10.68 -0.92 -1.29
CA PRO A 99 -11.76 -0.50 -0.40
C PRO A 99 -13.09 -1.19 -0.72
N ALA A 100 -13.36 -1.51 -1.99
CA ALA A 100 -14.54 -2.28 -2.36
C ALA A 100 -14.52 -3.69 -1.73
N PHE A 101 -13.36 -4.36 -1.71
CA PHE A 101 -13.20 -5.63 -1.02
C PHE A 101 -13.28 -5.47 0.50
N ASP A 102 -12.64 -4.46 1.08
CA ASP A 102 -12.69 -4.19 2.52
C ASP A 102 -14.14 -4.06 3.02
N PHE A 103 -14.97 -3.22 2.37
CA PHE A 103 -16.38 -3.09 2.76
C PHE A 103 -17.17 -4.39 2.63
N SER A 104 -16.92 -5.16 1.55
CA SER A 104 -17.57 -6.47 1.38
C SER A 104 -17.12 -7.50 2.40
N ASN A 105 -15.86 -7.45 2.86
CA ASN A 105 -15.31 -8.37 3.83
C ASN A 105 -15.76 -8.06 5.26
N VAL A 106 -15.99 -6.78 5.59
CA VAL A 106 -16.49 -6.37 6.92
C VAL A 106 -17.97 -6.73 7.10
N PHE A 107 -18.80 -6.55 6.06
CA PHE A 107 -20.24 -6.87 6.12
C PHE A 107 -20.70 -7.79 4.97
N PRO A 108 -20.20 -9.05 4.91
CA PRO A 108 -20.37 -9.92 3.74
C PRO A 108 -21.82 -10.36 3.48
N ARG A 109 -22.68 -10.33 4.51
CA ARG A 109 -24.11 -10.64 4.36
C ARG A 109 -24.91 -9.53 3.67
N GLN A 110 -24.41 -8.29 3.67
CA GLN A 110 -25.16 -7.10 3.26
C GLN A 110 -24.53 -6.41 2.04
N ILE A 111 -23.21 -6.45 1.95
CA ILE A 111 -22.41 -5.70 0.99
C ILE A 111 -21.68 -6.70 0.08
N ASP A 112 -22.05 -6.70 -1.20
CA ASP A 112 -21.27 -7.35 -2.25
C ASP A 112 -20.23 -6.39 -2.81
N PHE A 113 -19.34 -6.88 -3.68
CA PHE A 113 -18.29 -6.05 -4.28
C PHE A 113 -18.82 -4.79 -4.99
N LYS A 114 -19.97 -4.91 -5.68
CA LYS A 114 -20.58 -3.78 -6.39
C LYS A 114 -21.06 -2.70 -5.42
N LYS A 115 -21.79 -3.09 -4.36
CA LYS A 115 -22.22 -2.17 -3.30
C LYS A 115 -21.03 -1.56 -2.56
N GLY A 116 -20.00 -2.36 -2.26
CA GLY A 116 -18.76 -1.89 -1.66
C GLY A 116 -18.09 -0.81 -2.52
N GLY A 117 -18.05 -1.01 -3.83
CA GLY A 117 -17.57 -0.02 -4.79
C GLY A 117 -18.38 1.28 -4.78
N TYR A 118 -19.72 1.20 -4.74
CA TYR A 118 -20.56 2.41 -4.62
C TYR A 118 -20.32 3.17 -3.31
N ILE A 119 -20.14 2.46 -2.19
CA ILE A 119 -19.82 3.06 -0.90
C ILE A 119 -18.46 3.77 -0.96
N ALA A 120 -17.43 3.11 -1.50
CA ALA A 120 -16.10 3.70 -1.68
C ALA A 120 -16.14 4.97 -2.55
N ALA A 121 -16.87 4.92 -3.66
CA ALA A 121 -17.06 6.08 -4.55
C ALA A 121 -17.78 7.25 -3.85
N LEU A 122 -18.83 6.96 -3.08
CA LEU A 122 -19.56 7.98 -2.33
C LEU A 122 -18.67 8.64 -1.28
N ILE A 123 -17.90 7.85 -0.52
CA ILE A 123 -16.96 8.37 0.48
C ILE A 123 -15.91 9.25 -0.20
N ALA A 124 -15.34 8.82 -1.33
CA ALA A 124 -14.37 9.62 -2.08
C ALA A 124 -14.98 10.96 -2.55
N LEU A 125 -16.21 10.94 -3.07
CA LEU A 125 -16.92 12.16 -3.50
C LEU A 125 -17.20 13.11 -2.33
N VAL A 126 -17.58 12.58 -1.17
CA VAL A 126 -17.85 13.38 0.04
C VAL A 126 -16.57 13.97 0.61
N LEU A 127 -15.44 13.25 0.56
CA LEU A 127 -14.16 13.72 1.08
C LEU A 127 -13.43 14.68 0.15
N TYR A 128 -13.68 14.63 -1.17
CA TYR A 128 -13.02 15.47 -2.17
C TYR A 128 -13.00 16.97 -1.84
N PRO A 129 -14.11 17.60 -1.39
CA PRO A 129 -14.14 19.03 -1.05
C PRO A 129 -13.34 19.40 0.20
N PHE A 130 -13.02 18.44 1.08
CA PHE A 130 -12.33 18.68 2.35
C PHE A 130 -10.82 18.45 2.26
N ALA A 131 -10.31 18.13 1.06
CA ALA A 131 -8.96 17.72 0.73
C ALA A 131 -7.87 18.20 1.72
N PRO A 132 -7.57 17.44 2.79
CA PRO A 132 -6.50 17.78 3.74
C PRO A 132 -5.10 17.76 3.10
N TRP A 133 -5.02 17.32 1.85
CA TRP A 133 -3.82 17.24 1.02
C TRP A 133 -3.60 18.48 0.14
N GLU A 134 -4.44 19.52 0.23
CA GLU A 134 -4.19 20.79 -0.46
C GLU A 134 -2.81 21.36 -0.05
N GLY A 135 -1.96 21.63 -1.04
CA GLY A 135 -0.59 22.11 -0.86
C GLY A 135 0.51 21.04 -0.86
N SER A 136 0.24 19.77 -0.48
CA SER A 136 1.22 18.67 -0.63
C SER A 136 0.62 17.26 -0.48
N ALA A 137 -0.07 16.78 -1.52
CA ALA A 137 -0.62 15.43 -1.53
C ALA A 137 0.42 14.31 -1.41
N ALA A 138 1.58 14.49 -2.03
CA ALA A 138 2.67 13.52 -1.95
C ALA A 138 3.18 13.34 -0.50
N HIS A 139 3.25 14.43 0.27
CA HIS A 139 3.66 14.38 1.67
C HIS A 139 2.59 13.71 2.54
N PHE A 140 1.32 14.07 2.36
CA PHE A 140 0.21 13.46 3.07
C PHE A 140 0.15 11.94 2.86
N VAL A 141 0.21 11.48 1.61
CA VAL A 141 0.26 10.05 1.26
C VAL A 141 1.53 9.40 1.79
N GLY A 142 2.66 10.12 1.79
CA GLY A 142 3.93 9.65 2.34
C GLY A 142 3.85 9.33 3.83
N ILE A 143 3.22 10.20 4.63
CA ILE A 143 3.01 10.00 6.08
C ILE A 143 2.15 8.76 6.34
N ILE A 144 1.05 8.62 5.60
CA ILE A 144 0.15 7.46 5.71
C ILE A 144 0.89 6.18 5.31
N GLY A 145 1.56 6.18 4.15
CA GLY A 145 2.36 5.06 3.69
C GLY A 145 3.47 4.64 4.67
N ALA A 146 4.07 5.60 5.38
CA ALA A 146 5.04 5.32 6.43
C ALA A 146 4.44 4.54 7.62
N THR A 147 3.16 4.74 7.95
CA THR A 147 2.45 3.97 8.99
C THR A 147 2.04 2.56 8.55
N MET A 148 1.97 2.30 7.25
CA MET A 148 1.66 0.97 6.69
C MET A 148 2.84 0.00 6.81
N GLY A 149 4.09 0.50 6.84
CA GLY A 149 5.29 -0.33 7.04
C GLY A 149 5.25 -1.17 8.34
N PRO A 150 5.01 -0.57 9.52
CA PRO A 150 4.81 -1.30 10.76
C PRO A 150 3.79 -2.44 10.69
N ILE A 151 2.64 -2.20 10.05
CA ILE A 151 1.60 -3.22 9.86
C ILE A 151 2.14 -4.38 9.01
N PHE A 152 2.80 -4.05 7.90
CA PHE A 152 3.48 -5.03 7.05
C PHE A 152 4.51 -5.86 7.84
N GLY A 153 5.31 -5.21 8.70
CA GLY A 153 6.28 -5.89 9.56
C GLY A 153 5.65 -6.90 10.51
N VAL A 154 4.54 -6.54 11.17
CA VAL A 154 3.78 -7.45 12.03
C VAL A 154 3.26 -8.66 11.24
N MET A 155 2.63 -8.42 10.09
CA MET A 155 2.09 -9.49 9.24
C MET A 155 3.18 -10.45 8.76
N MET A 156 4.32 -9.92 8.31
CA MET A 156 5.44 -10.73 7.83
C MET A 156 6.02 -11.61 8.93
N VAL A 157 6.18 -11.08 10.14
CA VAL A 157 6.69 -11.85 11.29
C VAL A 157 5.68 -12.90 11.72
N ASP A 158 4.39 -12.56 11.81
CA ASP A 158 3.36 -13.54 12.18
C ASP A 158 3.33 -14.71 11.20
N TYR A 159 3.27 -14.41 9.90
CA TYR A 159 3.15 -15.41 8.86
C TYR A 159 4.42 -16.26 8.72
N TYR A 160 5.60 -15.65 8.54
CA TYR A 160 6.82 -16.40 8.21
C TYR A 160 7.59 -16.93 9.42
N LEU A 161 7.66 -16.18 10.53
CA LEU A 161 8.50 -16.57 11.67
C LEU A 161 7.73 -17.34 12.74
N ILE A 162 6.50 -16.92 13.04
CA ILE A 162 5.70 -17.51 14.11
C ILE A 162 4.91 -18.71 13.59
N ARG A 163 4.16 -18.50 12.50
CA ARG A 163 3.30 -19.51 11.88
C ARG A 163 3.99 -20.35 10.82
N LYS A 164 5.23 -19.99 10.42
CA LYS A 164 6.04 -20.74 9.45
C LYS A 164 5.33 -21.00 8.11
N SER A 165 4.54 -20.03 7.66
CA SER A 165 3.71 -20.08 6.44
C SER A 165 2.53 -21.05 6.50
N GLU A 166 2.17 -21.54 7.68
CA GLU A 166 1.01 -22.42 7.89
C GLU A 166 -0.13 -21.62 8.54
N VAL A 167 -1.22 -21.44 7.80
CA VAL A 167 -2.42 -20.72 8.27
C VAL A 167 -3.65 -21.59 8.07
N ASP A 168 -4.40 -21.82 9.15
CA ASP A 168 -5.71 -22.47 9.09
C ASP A 168 -6.73 -21.49 8.49
N VAL A 169 -6.96 -21.62 7.18
CA VAL A 169 -7.91 -20.77 6.44
C VAL A 169 -9.34 -20.92 6.98
N PRO A 170 -9.89 -22.13 7.21
CA PRO A 170 -11.18 -22.27 7.88
C PRO A 170 -11.30 -21.53 9.21
N ALA A 171 -10.26 -21.54 10.04
CA ALA A 171 -10.29 -20.85 11.33
C ALA A 171 -10.37 -19.31 11.21
N LEU A 172 -9.94 -18.71 10.08
CA LEU A 172 -10.09 -17.26 9.83
C LEU A 172 -11.56 -16.83 9.73
N TYR A 173 -12.46 -17.74 9.37
CA TYR A 173 -13.90 -17.47 9.21
C TYR A 173 -14.73 -17.85 10.45
N ARG A 174 -14.07 -18.25 11.55
CA ARG A 174 -14.73 -18.67 12.79
C ARG A 174 -14.56 -17.62 13.88
N GLU A 175 -15.66 -17.15 14.45
CA GLU A 175 -15.65 -16.18 15.55
C GLU A 175 -15.08 -16.75 16.85
N ASP A 176 -15.16 -18.08 17.03
CA ASP A 176 -14.65 -18.85 18.17
C ASP A 176 -13.29 -19.52 17.88
N GLY A 177 -12.62 -19.15 16.78
CA GLY A 177 -11.38 -19.77 16.33
C GLY A 177 -10.11 -19.23 16.99
N GLU A 178 -8.97 -19.77 16.56
CA GLU A 178 -7.63 -19.40 17.04
C GLU A 178 -7.35 -17.89 16.92
N PHE A 179 -7.93 -17.24 15.92
CA PHE A 179 -7.75 -15.81 15.62
C PHE A 179 -8.63 -14.88 16.45
N ARG A 180 -9.40 -15.39 17.41
CA ARG A 180 -10.22 -14.56 18.31
C ARG A 180 -9.36 -13.74 19.28
N PHE A 181 -8.17 -14.22 19.65
CA PHE A 181 -7.26 -13.54 20.60
C PHE A 181 -7.99 -12.96 21.84
N GLN A 182 -7.75 -11.69 22.19
CA GLN A 182 -8.37 -11.00 23.33
C GLN A 182 -9.72 -10.40 22.91
N GLY A 183 -10.75 -11.24 22.75
CA GLY A 183 -12.12 -10.79 22.49
C GLY A 183 -12.33 -10.18 21.10
N GLY A 184 -11.64 -10.72 20.09
CA GLY A 184 -11.64 -10.25 18.71
C GLY A 184 -10.43 -9.37 18.35
N TRP A 185 -9.60 -9.01 19.34
CA TRP A 185 -8.48 -8.09 19.16
C TRP A 185 -7.14 -8.76 19.41
N HIS A 186 -6.19 -8.55 18.51
CA HIS A 186 -4.80 -8.94 18.71
C HIS A 186 -4.00 -7.79 19.35
N VAL A 187 -4.13 -7.60 20.66
CA VAL A 187 -3.55 -6.43 21.37
C VAL A 187 -2.04 -6.28 21.12
N ASN A 188 -1.29 -7.39 21.15
CA ASN A 188 0.17 -7.35 20.92
C ASN A 188 0.53 -6.89 19.49
N ALA A 189 -0.32 -7.15 18.49
CA ALA A 189 -0.11 -6.70 17.11
C ALA A 189 -0.29 -5.19 17.03
N PHE A 190 -1.33 -4.65 17.68
CA PHE A 190 -1.57 -3.20 17.73
C PHE A 190 -0.47 -2.46 18.48
N ILE A 191 0.01 -2.99 19.61
CA ILE A 191 1.14 -2.40 20.35
C ILE A 191 2.38 -2.35 19.46
N ALA A 192 2.71 -3.47 18.80
CA ALA A 192 3.89 -3.54 17.94
C ALA A 192 3.79 -2.59 16.73
N ALA A 193 2.64 -2.56 16.06
CA ALA A 193 2.39 -1.65 14.95
C ALA A 193 2.44 -0.18 15.39
N GLY A 194 1.86 0.15 16.56
CA GLY A 194 1.90 1.49 17.14
C GLY A 194 3.32 1.95 17.47
N ILE A 195 4.12 1.10 18.10
CA ILE A 195 5.54 1.39 18.35
C ILE A 195 6.29 1.61 17.03
N GLY A 196 6.10 0.73 16.03
CA GLY A 196 6.71 0.94 14.72
C GLY A 196 6.30 2.25 14.05
N ALA A 197 5.02 2.63 14.14
CA ALA A 197 4.48 3.87 13.57
C ALA A 197 5.08 5.13 14.20
N ILE A 198 5.41 5.08 15.50
CA ILE A 198 6.14 6.14 16.18
C ILE A 198 7.50 6.38 15.50
N PHE A 199 8.25 5.31 15.22
CA PHE A 199 9.58 5.42 14.62
C PHE A 199 9.57 5.64 13.10
N SER A 200 8.52 5.22 12.39
CA SER A 200 8.44 5.36 10.94
C SER A 200 7.80 6.64 10.45
N SER A 201 6.79 7.13 11.19
CA SER A 201 5.96 8.25 10.74
C SER A 201 5.95 9.40 11.73
N ILE A 202 5.72 9.16 13.02
CA ILE A 202 5.53 10.26 13.99
C ILE A 202 6.85 11.01 14.26
N LEU A 203 7.88 10.31 14.74
CA LEU A 203 9.15 10.94 15.07
C LEU A 203 9.81 11.63 13.87
N PRO A 204 9.86 11.06 12.66
CA PRO A 204 10.56 11.70 11.54
C PRO A 204 9.81 12.89 10.94
N ASN A 205 8.48 12.94 11.03
CA ASN A 205 7.68 14.00 10.41
C ASN A 205 7.28 15.12 11.39
N PHE A 206 7.18 14.82 12.69
CA PHE A 206 6.67 15.77 13.69
C PHE A 206 7.71 16.17 14.73
N THR A 207 8.93 15.63 14.70
CA THR A 207 9.99 15.98 15.65
C THR A 207 11.34 16.15 14.97
N THR A 208 12.27 16.81 15.64
CA THR A 208 13.68 16.93 15.23
C THR A 208 14.61 16.00 16.04
N LEU A 209 14.03 15.02 16.74
CA LEU A 209 14.77 14.13 17.65
C LEU A 209 15.61 13.10 16.90
N LEU A 210 15.19 12.74 15.69
CA LEU A 210 15.89 11.77 14.85
C LEU A 210 16.79 12.48 13.83
N PRO A 211 17.88 11.84 13.39
CA PRO A 211 18.71 12.37 12.32
C PRO A 211 17.89 12.62 11.05
N SER A 212 18.24 13.66 10.29
CA SER A 212 17.53 14.03 9.05
C SER A 212 17.45 12.90 8.01
N TRP A 213 18.44 12.01 7.97
CA TRP A 213 18.44 10.85 7.08
C TRP A 213 17.46 9.76 7.51
N TRP A 214 16.99 9.74 8.76
CA TRP A 214 16.09 8.71 9.25
C TRP A 214 14.76 8.71 8.50
N GLY A 215 14.20 9.89 8.20
CA GLY A 215 12.94 10.02 7.47
C GLY A 215 12.98 9.35 6.09
N VAL A 216 14.15 9.27 5.45
CA VAL A 216 14.32 8.60 4.14
C VAL A 216 14.09 7.09 4.25
N TYR A 217 14.48 6.48 5.38
CA TYR A 217 14.41 5.04 5.61
C TYR A 217 13.41 4.66 6.71
N GLY A 218 12.65 5.62 7.24
CA GLY A 218 11.76 5.45 8.39
C GLY A 218 10.78 4.30 8.21
N TRP A 219 10.33 4.06 6.98
CA TRP A 219 9.50 2.92 6.63
C TRP A 219 10.15 1.57 7.00
N PHE A 220 11.40 1.35 6.59
CA PHE A 220 12.13 0.10 6.87
C PHE A 220 12.40 -0.08 8.36
N PHE A 221 12.72 1.01 9.06
CA PHE A 221 12.88 0.98 10.52
C PHE A 221 11.56 0.65 11.21
N GLY A 222 10.44 1.22 10.76
CA GLY A 222 9.10 0.88 11.24
C GLY A 222 8.78 -0.60 11.10
N VAL A 223 9.01 -1.16 9.91
CA VAL A 223 8.85 -2.59 9.62
C VAL A 223 9.67 -3.44 10.58
N ALA A 224 10.97 -3.13 10.71
CA ALA A 224 11.89 -3.90 11.54
C ALA A 224 11.53 -3.81 13.03
N ILE A 225 11.24 -2.61 13.53
CA ILE A 225 10.89 -2.37 14.93
C ILE A 225 9.56 -3.05 15.27
N ALA A 226 8.52 -2.85 14.45
CA ALA A 226 7.23 -3.49 14.67
C ALA A 226 7.34 -5.02 14.62
N GLY A 227 8.06 -5.55 13.64
CA GLY A 227 8.29 -6.98 13.52
C GLY A 227 9.03 -7.56 14.74
N ALA A 228 10.11 -6.92 15.19
CA ALA A 228 10.88 -7.36 16.35
C ALA A 228 10.06 -7.31 17.65
N VAL A 229 9.36 -6.20 17.89
CA VAL A 229 8.48 -6.06 19.06
C VAL A 229 7.38 -7.11 19.05
N TYR A 230 6.74 -7.33 17.89
CA TYR A 230 5.70 -8.34 17.75
C TYR A 230 6.22 -9.75 18.04
N TYR A 231 7.39 -10.09 17.48
CA TYR A 231 8.03 -11.39 17.72
C TYR A 231 8.27 -11.63 19.21
N VAL A 232 8.83 -10.64 19.93
CA VAL A 232 9.10 -10.75 21.37
C VAL A 232 7.80 -10.88 22.16
N LEU A 233 6.82 -10.02 21.92
CA LEU A 233 5.53 -10.06 22.62
C LEU A 233 4.80 -11.39 22.41
N ARG A 234 4.86 -11.93 21.19
CA ARG A 234 4.15 -13.16 20.84
C ARG A 234 4.85 -14.40 21.38
N THR A 235 6.19 -14.47 21.32
CA THR A 235 6.96 -15.58 21.91
C THR A 235 6.83 -15.62 23.44
N MET A 236 6.83 -14.46 24.10
CA MET A 236 6.56 -14.36 25.54
C MET A 236 5.16 -14.84 25.90
N ALA A 237 4.13 -14.43 25.15
CA ALA A 237 2.75 -14.83 25.41
C ALA A 237 2.54 -16.34 25.25
N LEU A 238 3.15 -16.95 24.22
CA LEU A 238 3.13 -18.41 24.02
C LEU A 238 3.84 -19.13 25.17
N GLY A 239 4.99 -18.63 25.62
CA GLY A 239 5.73 -19.17 26.75
C GLY A 239 4.97 -19.07 28.09
N ALA A 240 4.22 -17.99 28.30
CA ALA A 240 3.39 -17.79 29.49
C ALA A 240 2.20 -18.76 29.52
N GLY A 241 1.51 -18.95 28.38
CA GLY A 241 0.41 -19.90 28.27
C GLY A 241 0.86 -21.35 28.52
N ALA A 242 2.03 -21.74 27.99
CA ALA A 242 2.61 -23.06 28.22
C ALA A 242 3.02 -23.31 29.67
N LYS A 243 3.41 -22.27 30.43
CA LYS A 243 3.70 -22.37 31.87
C LYS A 243 2.44 -22.50 32.72
N MET A 244 1.39 -21.74 32.40
CA MET A 244 0.09 -21.87 33.09
C MET A 244 -0.58 -23.23 32.87
N ALA A 245 -0.45 -23.82 31.69
CA ALA A 245 -1.02 -25.14 31.40
C ALA A 245 -0.29 -26.30 32.11
N LYS A 246 0.91 -26.05 32.66
CA LYS A 246 1.72 -27.05 33.38
C LYS A 246 1.67 -26.90 34.90
N ALA A 247 1.08 -25.82 35.42
CA ALA A 247 0.93 -25.54 36.86
C ALA A 247 -0.46 -25.94 37.34
#